data_AF-A0A563C4W4-F1
#
_entry.id   AF-A0A563C4W4-F1
#
_cell.length_a   1.000
_cell.length_b   1.000
_cell.length_c   1.000
_cell.angle_alpha   90.00
_cell.angle_beta   90.00
_cell.angle_gamma   90.00
#
_symmetry.space_group_name_H-M   'P 1'
#
loop_
_entity.id
_entity.type
_entity.pdbx_description
1 polymer ?
#
loop_
_entity_poly.entity_id
_entity_poly.type
_entity_poly.pdbx_seq_one_letter_code
_entity_poly.pdbx_strand_id
1 'polypeptide(L)'
;MRIISLLIVITCVIVVVAALFVRKNITSSKLAEQKFGELARDYYENDFYKRFIRDHVADENEKDLGQYFEKYTQMGFSPVKLRKLLDFSERNNKDMKKYFEHEKFSCDTNGSYVIIKPKQPFGAKDYELKSALSCKEG
;
A
#
# COMPACT_ATOMS: atom_id res chain seq x y z
N MET A 1 18.24 41.29 11.47
CA MET A 1 18.54 40.58 10.20
C MET A 1 19.56 39.46 10.36
N ARG A 2 20.80 39.70 10.84
CA ARG A 2 21.86 38.66 10.89
C ARG A 2 21.49 37.39 11.68
N ILE A 3 20.80 37.50 12.81
CA ILE A 3 20.38 36.36 13.66
C ILE A 3 19.29 35.52 12.98
N ILE A 4 18.35 36.17 12.28
CA ILE A 4 17.25 35.49 11.58
C ILE A 4 17.80 34.68 10.41
N SER A 5 18.73 35.25 9.63
CA SER A 5 19.40 34.52 8.55
C SER A 5 20.18 33.30 9.06
N LEU A 6 20.80 33.39 10.24
CA LEU A 6 21.56 32.30 10.86
C LEU A 6 20.64 31.15 11.33
N LEU A 7 19.47 31.47 11.88
CA LEU A 7 18.46 30.48 12.29
C LEU A 7 17.88 29.70 11.09
N ILE A 8 17.68 30.38 9.95
CA ILE A 8 17.18 29.73 8.72
C ILE A 8 18.22 28.72 8.19
N VAL A 9 19.50 29.09 8.18
CA VAL A 9 20.57 28.18 7.74
C VAL A 9 20.66 26.95 8.65
N ILE A 10 20.60 27.14 9.98
CA ILE A 10 20.64 26.04 10.94
C ILE A 10 19.44 25.10 10.77
N THR A 11 18.23 25.64 10.58
CA THR A 11 17.04 24.80 10.37
C THR A 11 17.11 24.01 9.07
N CYS A 12 17.58 24.60 7.97
CA CYS A 12 17.82 23.86 6.73
C CYS A 12 18.84 22.71 6.91
N VAL A 13 19.94 22.94 7.63
CA VAL A 13 20.94 21.90 7.92
C VAL A 13 20.34 20.78 8.77
N ILE A 14 19.56 21.10 9.81
CA ILE A 14 18.89 20.11 10.65
C ILE A 14 17.93 19.24 9.83
N VAL A 15 17.15 19.82 8.92
CA VAL A 15 16.23 19.07 8.04
C VAL A 15 17.01 18.10 7.13
N VAL A 16 18.14 18.52 6.56
CA VAL A 16 18.99 17.66 5.71
C VAL A 16 19.60 16.52 6.52
N VAL A 17 20.14 16.80 7.72
CA VAL A 17 20.73 15.79 8.60
C VAL A 17 19.66 14.79 9.08
N ALA A 18 18.46 15.27 9.44
CA ALA A 18 17.33 14.42 9.79
C ALA A 18 16.91 13.52 8.62
N ALA A 19 16.83 14.05 7.40
CA ALA A 19 16.51 13.27 6.20
C ALA A 19 17.56 12.18 5.91
N LEU A 20 18.85 12.45 6.14
CA LEU A 20 19.92 11.45 6.01
C LEU A 20 19.84 10.36 7.08
N PHE A 21 19.48 10.70 8.32
CA PHE A 21 19.29 9.73 9.40
C PHE A 21 18.07 8.82 9.16
N VAL A 22 16.97 9.36 8.63
CA VAL A 22 15.77 8.58 8.27
C VAL A 22 16.10 7.54 7.20
N ARG A 23 16.91 7.90 6.19
CA ARG A 23 17.31 6.96 5.13
C ARG A 23 18.17 5.80 5.63
N LYS A 24 18.95 5.99 6.70
CA LYS A 24 19.90 4.98 7.21
C LYS A 24 19.23 3.87 8.03
N ASN A 25 18.00 4.09 8.52
CA ASN A 25 17.28 3.17 9.41
C ASN A 25 16.12 2.40 8.75
N ILE A 26 15.92 2.53 7.43
CA ILE A 26 14.90 1.77 6.72
C ILE A 26 15.56 0.52 6.14
N THR A 27 15.26 -0.65 6.71
CA THR A 27 15.65 -1.95 6.13
C THR A 27 14.88 -2.19 4.84
N SER A 28 15.46 -2.96 3.90
CA SER A 28 14.76 -3.36 2.66
C SER A 28 13.42 -4.03 2.96
N SER A 29 13.36 -4.87 4.01
CA SER A 29 12.10 -5.50 4.46
C SER A 29 11.04 -4.46 4.85
N LYS A 30 11.39 -3.45 5.65
CA LYS A 30 10.44 -2.42 6.08
C LYS A 30 9.97 -1.56 4.92
N LEU A 31 10.88 -1.24 3.98
CA LEU A 31 10.51 -0.53 2.76
C LEU A 31 9.56 -1.36 1.89
N ALA A 32 9.83 -2.66 1.75
CA ALA A 32 8.99 -3.58 0.99
C ALA A 32 7.60 -3.71 1.61
N GLU A 33 7.48 -3.83 2.93
CA GLU A 33 6.20 -3.85 3.65
C GLU A 33 5.40 -2.56 3.40
N GLN A 34 6.05 -1.40 3.51
CA GLN A 34 5.40 -0.12 3.24
C GLN A 34 4.89 -0.05 1.80
N LYS A 35 5.74 -0.42 0.83
CA LYS A 35 5.39 -0.40 -0.59
C LYS A 35 4.35 -1.44 -0.95
N PHE A 36 4.32 -2.57 -0.25
CA PHE A 36 3.30 -3.58 -0.41
C PHE A 36 1.94 -3.06 0.03
N GLY A 37 1.89 -2.36 1.17
CA GLY A 37 0.71 -1.66 1.64
C GLY A 37 0.24 -0.61 0.65
N GLU A 38 1.13 0.27 0.18
CA GLU A 38 0.78 1.30 -0.83
C GLU A 38 0.18 0.67 -2.10
N LEU A 39 0.78 -0.41 -2.59
CA LEU A 39 0.32 -1.09 -3.79
C LEU A 39 -1.04 -1.79 -3.59
N ALA A 40 -1.25 -2.41 -2.43
CA ALA A 40 -2.53 -3.01 -2.06
C ALA A 40 -3.66 -1.98 -1.96
N ARG A 41 -3.39 -0.80 -1.38
CA ARG A 41 -4.36 0.29 -1.29
C ARG A 41 -4.75 0.80 -2.67
N ASP A 42 -3.75 1.07 -3.52
CA ASP A 42 -3.97 1.55 -4.87
C ASP A 42 -4.78 0.56 -5.70
N TYR A 43 -4.44 -0.73 -5.63
CA TYR A 43 -5.21 -1.80 -6.26
C TYR A 43 -6.65 -1.87 -5.74
N TYR A 44 -6.86 -1.75 -4.43
CA TYR A 44 -8.22 -1.80 -3.88
C TYR A 44 -9.04 -0.60 -4.34
N GLU A 45 -8.57 0.62 -4.08
CA GLU A 45 -9.31 1.86 -4.28
C GLU A 45 -9.54 2.16 -5.77
N ASN A 46 -8.53 1.94 -6.61
CA ASN A 46 -8.58 2.37 -8.01
C ASN A 46 -9.01 1.29 -9.00
N ASP A 47 -9.08 0.02 -8.57
CA ASP A 47 -9.34 -1.09 -9.49
C ASP A 47 -10.37 -2.08 -8.93
N PHE A 48 -10.06 -2.75 -7.81
CA PHE A 48 -10.94 -3.77 -7.27
C PHE A 48 -12.29 -3.22 -6.80
N TYR A 49 -12.30 -2.17 -5.98
CA TYR A 49 -13.52 -1.58 -5.42
C TYR A 49 -14.44 -1.10 -6.53
N LYS A 50 -13.91 -0.34 -7.49
CA LYS A 50 -14.70 0.18 -8.63
C LYS A 50 -15.34 -0.93 -9.45
N ARG A 51 -14.59 -2.00 -9.76
CA ARG A 51 -15.14 -3.17 -10.45
C ARG A 51 -16.18 -3.89 -9.59
N PHE A 52 -15.90 -4.06 -8.30
CA PHE A 52 -16.80 -4.75 -7.39
C PHE A 52 -18.16 -4.03 -7.31
N ILE A 53 -18.15 -2.70 -7.16
CA ILE A 53 -19.36 -1.87 -7.19
C ILE A 53 -20.09 -2.05 -8.53
N ARG A 54 -19.41 -1.81 -9.66
CA ARG A 54 -20.02 -1.96 -10.99
C ARG A 54 -20.64 -3.33 -11.23
N ASP A 55 -20.02 -4.39 -10.74
CA ASP A 55 -20.45 -5.77 -11.00
C ASP A 55 -21.55 -6.26 -10.04
N HIS A 56 -21.83 -5.56 -8.93
CA HIS A 56 -22.78 -6.00 -7.90
C HIS A 56 -23.88 -4.98 -7.56
N VAL A 57 -23.61 -3.70 -7.73
CA VAL A 57 -24.48 -2.60 -7.32
C VAL A 57 -25.17 -2.05 -8.56
N ALA A 58 -26.45 -2.37 -8.74
CA ALA A 58 -27.23 -2.01 -9.94
C ALA A 58 -27.53 -0.50 -10.04
N ASP A 59 -27.69 0.16 -8.91
CA ASP A 59 -27.84 1.61 -8.79
C ASP A 59 -26.66 2.12 -7.96
N GLU A 60 -25.81 3.00 -8.50
CA GLU A 60 -24.61 3.56 -7.83
C GLU A 60 -24.90 4.30 -6.50
N ASN A 61 -26.14 4.30 -6.03
CA ASN A 61 -26.52 4.72 -4.70
C ASN A 61 -25.88 3.80 -3.63
N GLU A 62 -24.82 4.30 -3.00
CA GLU A 62 -24.05 3.72 -1.89
C GLU A 62 -24.89 3.34 -0.64
N LYS A 63 -26.21 3.53 -0.66
CA LYS A 63 -27.10 3.29 0.50
C LYS A 63 -27.26 1.82 0.86
N ASP A 64 -26.87 0.89 -0.02
CA ASP A 64 -27.05 -0.55 0.20
C ASP A 64 -25.77 -1.36 -0.06
N LEU A 65 -24.60 -0.78 0.24
CA LEU A 65 -23.32 -1.49 0.15
C LEU A 65 -23.21 -2.64 1.17
N GLY A 66 -23.92 -2.53 2.29
CA GLY A 66 -23.88 -3.51 3.38
C GLY A 66 -24.13 -4.94 2.90
N GLN A 67 -25.20 -5.17 2.14
CA GLN A 67 -25.56 -6.51 1.65
C GLN A 67 -24.46 -7.19 0.81
N TYR A 68 -23.59 -6.41 0.16
CA TYR A 68 -22.52 -6.94 -0.70
C TYR A 68 -21.21 -7.14 0.05
N PHE A 69 -20.88 -6.24 0.97
CA PHE A 69 -19.58 -6.21 1.67
C PHE A 69 -19.59 -6.94 3.02
N GLU A 70 -20.74 -7.06 3.68
CA GLU A 70 -20.85 -7.58 5.06
C GLU A 70 -20.27 -8.98 5.21
N LYS A 71 -20.52 -9.88 4.23
CA LYS A 71 -19.96 -11.25 4.20
C LYS A 71 -18.43 -11.31 4.20
N TYR A 72 -17.76 -10.22 3.82
CA TYR A 72 -16.30 -10.13 3.78
C TYR A 72 -15.70 -9.42 5.00
N THR A 73 -16.50 -8.87 5.92
CA THR A 73 -15.98 -8.17 7.11
C THR A 73 -15.16 -9.08 8.02
N GLN A 74 -15.59 -10.34 8.18
CA GLN A 74 -14.93 -11.29 9.07
C GLN A 74 -13.69 -11.93 8.43
N MET A 75 -13.83 -12.51 7.23
CA MET A 75 -12.75 -13.25 6.56
C MET A 75 -11.88 -12.37 5.65
N GLY A 76 -12.44 -11.30 5.08
CA GLY A 76 -11.85 -10.52 4.01
C GLY A 76 -12.18 -11.08 2.63
N PHE A 77 -11.82 -10.32 1.60
CA PHE A 77 -11.78 -10.81 0.23
C PHE A 77 -10.69 -11.88 0.06
N SER A 78 -10.78 -12.63 -1.04
CA SER A 78 -9.75 -13.60 -1.42
C SER A 78 -8.35 -12.96 -1.37
N PRO A 79 -7.34 -13.63 -0.78
CA PRO A 79 -5.99 -13.11 -0.70
C PRO A 79 -5.47 -12.67 -2.07
N VAL A 80 -4.94 -11.44 -2.13
CA VAL A 80 -4.37 -10.88 -3.35
C VAL A 80 -2.86 -11.03 -3.28
N LYS A 81 -2.30 -11.83 -4.19
CA LYS A 81 -0.86 -12.10 -4.24
C LYS A 81 -0.07 -10.88 -4.70
N LEU A 82 1.16 -10.74 -4.20
CA LEU A 82 2.09 -9.69 -4.63
C LEU A 82 2.29 -9.68 -6.15
N ARG A 83 2.38 -10.84 -6.81
CA ARG A 83 2.46 -10.93 -8.28
C ARG A 83 1.33 -10.17 -8.98
N LYS A 84 0.08 -10.40 -8.57
CA LYS A 84 -1.08 -9.72 -9.17
C LYS A 84 -1.04 -8.20 -8.95
N LEU A 85 -0.57 -7.79 -7.77
CA LEU A 85 -0.41 -6.39 -7.44
C LEU A 85 0.69 -5.73 -8.28
N LEU A 86 1.81 -6.42 -8.53
CA LEU A 86 2.87 -5.95 -9.42
C LEU A 86 2.37 -5.84 -10.87
N ASP A 87 1.64 -6.85 -11.36
CA ASP A 87 1.02 -6.81 -12.69
C ASP A 87 0.07 -5.60 -12.83
N PHE A 88 -0.69 -5.29 -11.77
CA PHE A 88 -1.52 -4.08 -11.72
C PHE A 88 -0.67 -2.80 -11.76
N SER A 89 0.41 -2.74 -10.98
CA SER A 89 1.33 -1.59 -10.96
C SER A 89 1.92 -1.31 -12.34
N GLU A 90 2.41 -2.35 -13.01
CA GLU A 90 3.03 -2.27 -14.32
C GLU A 90 2.04 -1.77 -15.38
N ARG A 91 0.81 -2.30 -15.39
CA ARG A 91 -0.26 -1.80 -16.27
C ARG A 91 -0.60 -0.32 -16.05
N ASN A 92 -0.30 0.23 -14.88
CA ASN A 92 -0.50 1.64 -14.54
C ASN A 92 0.79 2.47 -14.63
N ASN A 93 1.82 1.98 -15.33
CA ASN A 93 3.11 2.64 -15.53
C ASN A 93 3.85 2.99 -14.22
N LYS A 94 3.64 2.20 -13.16
CA LYS A 94 4.33 2.33 -11.88
C LYS A 94 5.31 1.17 -11.72
N ASP A 95 6.60 1.43 -11.92
CA ASP A 95 7.64 0.43 -11.61
C ASP A 95 7.84 0.31 -10.10
N MET A 96 7.17 -0.69 -9.52
CA MET A 96 7.27 -1.05 -8.11
C MET A 96 8.12 -2.29 -7.87
N LYS A 97 8.55 -3.01 -8.92
CA LYS A 97 9.26 -4.30 -8.80
C LYS A 97 10.58 -4.14 -8.03
N LYS A 98 11.29 -3.03 -8.27
CA LYS A 98 12.56 -2.68 -7.60
C LYS A 98 12.53 -2.67 -6.07
N TYR A 99 11.34 -2.53 -5.46
CA TYR A 99 11.20 -2.53 -4.00
C TYR A 99 11.08 -3.95 -3.41
N PHE A 100 10.88 -4.95 -4.27
CA PHE A 100 10.66 -6.34 -3.88
C PHE A 100 11.72 -7.30 -4.42
N GLU A 101 12.54 -6.84 -5.36
CA GLU A 101 13.60 -7.65 -5.98
C GLU A 101 14.79 -6.77 -6.36
N HIS A 102 15.93 -7.00 -5.71
CA HIS A 102 17.25 -6.44 -6.04
C HIS A 102 18.37 -7.40 -5.57
N GLU A 103 19.63 -7.08 -5.88
CA GLU A 103 20.80 -7.99 -5.78
C GLU A 103 20.94 -8.79 -4.46
N LYS A 104 20.50 -8.22 -3.33
CA LYS A 104 20.60 -8.84 -1.99
C LYS A 104 19.26 -8.96 -1.26
N PHE A 105 18.15 -8.83 -1.99
CA PHE A 105 16.82 -8.82 -1.40
C PHE A 105 15.79 -9.29 -2.40
N SER A 106 15.00 -10.30 -2.04
CA SER A 106 13.95 -10.81 -2.91
C SER A 106 12.75 -11.27 -2.11
N CYS A 107 11.56 -10.86 -2.52
CA CYS A 107 10.29 -11.28 -1.93
C CYS A 107 9.60 -12.34 -2.81
N ASP A 108 9.03 -13.36 -2.17
CA ASP A 108 8.24 -14.39 -2.85
C ASP A 108 6.92 -13.77 -3.33
N THR A 109 6.83 -13.51 -4.64
CA THR A 109 5.65 -12.87 -5.25
C THR A 109 4.40 -13.75 -5.24
N ASN A 110 4.55 -15.07 -5.06
CA ASN A 110 3.43 -16.03 -5.03
C ASN A 110 3.06 -16.45 -3.60
N GLY A 111 4.01 -16.43 -2.67
CA GLY A 111 3.83 -16.69 -1.25
C GLY A 111 3.42 -15.46 -0.44
N SER A 112 3.71 -14.25 -0.94
CA SER A 112 3.29 -13.00 -0.30
C SER A 112 1.89 -12.57 -0.75
N TYR A 113 1.06 -12.16 0.19
CA TYR A 113 -0.34 -11.79 -0.06
C TYR A 113 -0.87 -10.72 0.89
N VAL A 114 -1.95 -10.08 0.47
CA VAL A 114 -2.74 -9.18 1.31
C VAL A 114 -4.20 -9.64 1.35
N ILE A 115 -4.79 -9.61 2.54
CA ILE A 115 -6.22 -9.79 2.76
C ILE A 115 -6.82 -8.42 3.04
N ILE A 116 -7.84 -8.06 2.26
CA ILE A 116 -8.54 -6.79 2.38
C ILE A 116 -9.87 -7.06 3.09
N LYS A 117 -10.10 -6.42 4.23
CA LYS A 117 -11.32 -6.56 5.02
C LYS A 117 -12.10 -5.26 4.98
N PRO A 118 -13.24 -5.18 4.29
CA PRO A 118 -14.05 -3.99 4.28
C PRO A 118 -14.65 -3.75 5.68
N LYS A 119 -14.86 -2.48 6.02
CA LYS A 119 -15.43 -2.01 7.29
C LYS A 119 -16.56 -1.03 6.99
N GLN A 120 -17.56 -0.95 7.88
CA GLN A 120 -18.59 0.08 7.76
C GLN A 120 -17.97 1.49 7.82
N PRO A 121 -18.44 2.46 7.02
CA PRO A 121 -19.63 2.43 6.16
C PRO A 121 -19.44 1.82 4.76
N PHE A 122 -18.38 1.04 4.53
CA PHE A 122 -18.06 0.33 3.29
C PHE A 122 -17.64 1.21 2.12
N GLY A 123 -17.20 2.44 2.38
CA GLY A 123 -16.61 3.28 1.35
C GLY A 123 -15.30 2.70 0.83
N ALA A 124 -14.82 3.28 -0.27
CA ALA A 124 -13.57 2.87 -0.93
C ALA A 124 -12.34 2.90 0.01
N LYS A 125 -12.38 3.67 1.10
CA LYS A 125 -11.31 3.80 2.09
C LYS A 125 -11.59 3.11 3.42
N ASP A 126 -12.77 2.53 3.58
CA ASP A 126 -13.21 1.90 4.82
C ASP A 126 -12.84 0.42 4.79
N TYR A 127 -11.55 0.14 4.99
CA TYR A 127 -11.03 -1.22 5.00
C TYR A 127 -9.80 -1.38 5.91
N GLU A 128 -9.49 -2.62 6.22
CA GLU A 128 -8.25 -3.02 6.86
C GLU A 128 -7.44 -3.91 5.93
N LEU A 129 -6.13 -3.67 5.89
CA LEU A 129 -5.19 -4.53 5.18
C LEU A 129 -4.45 -5.41 6.18
N LYS A 130 -4.53 -6.72 5.95
CA LYS A 130 -3.65 -7.69 6.61
C LYS A 130 -2.70 -8.24 5.56
N SER A 131 -1.45 -7.80 5.63
CA SER A 131 -0.41 -8.23 4.70
C SER A 131 0.49 -9.29 5.34
N ALA A 132 0.89 -10.26 4.54
CA ALA A 132 1.92 -11.23 4.86
C ALA A 132 2.93 -11.19 3.71
N LEU A 133 4.12 -10.67 4.00
CA LEU A 133 5.20 -10.53 3.04
C LEU A 133 6.32 -11.48 3.44
N SER A 134 6.79 -12.31 2.51
CA SER A 134 7.90 -13.23 2.72
C SER A 134 9.08 -12.80 1.85
N CYS A 135 10.14 -12.30 2.48
CA CYS A 135 11.35 -11.85 1.79
C CYS A 135 12.59 -12.52 2.36
N LYS A 136 13.61 -12.64 1.52
CA LYS A 136 14.94 -13.15 1.87
C LYS A 136 15.95 -12.02 1.71
N GLU A 137 16.78 -11.85 2.72
CA GLU A 137 17.99 -11.01 2.68
C GLU A 137 19.18 -11.91 2.33
N GLY A 138 20.00 -11.48 1.37
CA GLY A 138 21.17 -12.22 0.86
C GLY A 138 22.50 -11.62 1.31
#